data_AF-A0A974CHA9-F1
#
_entry.id   AF-A0A974CHA9-F1
#
_cell.length_a   1.000
_cell.length_b   1.000
_cell.length_c   1.000
_cell.angle_alpha   90.00
_cell.angle_beta   90.00
_cell.angle_gamma   90.00
#
_symmetry.space_group_name_H-M   'P 1'
#
loop_
_entity.id
_entity.type
_entity.pdbx_description
1 polymer ?
#
loop_
_entity_poly.entity_id
_entity_poly.type
_entity_poly.pdbx_seq_one_letter_code
_entity_poly.pdbx_strand_id
1 'polypeptide(L)'
;MDAALGHLVFSLKYDVIGDQEHLRLLLRTKLRTYHDVIPISCLTEFPNIVQMAKLVCEDVNVDRFHPVLYPKASRLIVTFDEHVISNNFKFGVIYQKIGQTSEEELFSTTEESPAFAEFLELLGEKVLLQDFKGFRGGLDVTHGQTGTESIYCHFRNKEIMFHVCTKLPYTEGDTQQLQRKRHVGNDIVAIVFQDENTPFVPDMIASNFLHAYIVVQVEKPCSEQTLYKVSVTARDDVPFFGPPLPDPAVFSK
;
A
#
# COMPACT_ATOMS: atom_id res chain seq x y z
N MET A 1 -2.12 -6.83 -33.19
CA MET A 1 -2.08 -7.85 -32.13
C MET A 1 -0.81 -8.62 -32.36
N ASP A 2 0.01 -8.70 -31.33
CA ASP A 2 1.25 -9.47 -31.36
C ASP A 2 0.93 -10.94 -31.04
N ALA A 3 1.57 -11.88 -31.73
CA ALA A 3 1.30 -13.30 -31.55
C ALA A 3 1.76 -13.82 -30.16
N ALA A 4 2.84 -13.25 -29.61
CA ALA A 4 3.40 -13.63 -28.32
C ALA A 4 2.90 -12.72 -27.19
N LEU A 5 2.92 -11.40 -27.41
CA LEU A 5 2.60 -10.41 -26.38
C LEU A 5 1.09 -10.10 -26.28
N GLY A 6 0.30 -10.53 -27.26
CA GLY A 6 -1.14 -10.33 -27.32
C GLY A 6 -1.55 -8.91 -27.73
N HIS A 7 -2.46 -8.31 -26.98
CA HIS A 7 -2.96 -6.96 -27.28
C HIS A 7 -1.94 -5.90 -26.88
N LEU A 8 -1.70 -4.95 -27.80
CA LEU A 8 -0.78 -3.83 -27.62
C LEU A 8 -1.56 -2.51 -27.72
N VAL A 9 -1.36 -1.61 -26.76
CA VAL A 9 -1.83 -0.22 -26.82
C VAL A 9 -0.62 0.70 -26.69
N PHE A 10 -0.29 1.39 -27.77
CA PHE A 10 0.91 2.22 -27.85
C PHE A 10 0.55 3.70 -27.88
N SER A 11 1.12 4.48 -26.97
CA SER A 11 1.03 5.94 -26.95
C SER A 11 2.40 6.52 -27.20
N LEU A 12 2.45 7.54 -28.05
CA LEU A 12 3.66 8.32 -28.31
C LEU A 12 3.32 9.80 -28.14
N LYS A 13 4.27 10.56 -27.63
CA LYS A 13 4.18 12.00 -27.54
C LYS A 13 5.53 12.60 -27.93
N TYR A 14 5.49 13.49 -28.91
CA TYR A 14 6.58 14.41 -29.18
C TYR A 14 6.53 15.55 -28.15
N ASP A 15 7.65 15.84 -27.50
CA ASP A 15 7.76 16.87 -26.48
C ASP A 15 9.04 17.68 -26.66
N VAL A 16 9.01 18.96 -26.29
CA VAL A 16 10.20 19.81 -26.26
C VAL A 16 10.46 20.20 -24.81
N ILE A 17 11.61 19.80 -24.28
CA ILE A 17 12.03 20.07 -22.89
C ILE A 17 13.24 21.00 -22.96
N GLY A 18 13.05 22.27 -22.58
CA GLY A 18 14.05 23.31 -22.86
C GLY A 18 14.16 23.55 -24.37
N ASP A 19 15.37 23.42 -24.91
CA ASP A 19 15.64 23.52 -26.36
C ASP A 19 15.86 22.16 -27.03
N GLN A 20 15.55 21.05 -26.34
CA GLN A 20 15.77 19.70 -26.84
C GLN A 20 14.46 18.97 -27.13
N GLU A 21 14.40 18.38 -28.31
CA GLU A 21 13.26 17.58 -28.78
C GLU A 21 13.37 16.14 -28.29
N HIS A 22 12.27 15.62 -27.75
CA HIS A 22 12.18 14.30 -27.14
C HIS A 22 10.98 13.53 -27.67
N LEU A 23 11.14 12.22 -27.74
CA LEU A 23 10.08 11.28 -28.03
C LEU A 23 9.76 10.46 -26.77
N ARG A 24 8.60 10.72 -26.16
CA ARG A 24 8.09 9.93 -25.04
C ARG A 24 7.26 8.79 -25.57
N LEU A 25 7.61 7.58 -25.16
CA LEU A 25 7.00 6.34 -25.63
C LEU A 25 6.41 5.57 -24.46
N LEU A 26 5.17 5.08 -24.61
CA LEU A 26 4.45 4.33 -23.58
C LEU A 26 3.70 3.16 -24.22
N LEU A 27 4.24 1.96 -24.09
CA LEU A 27 3.72 0.73 -24.68
C LEU A 27 3.08 -0.16 -23.60
N ARG A 28 1.78 -0.43 -23.74
CA ARG A 28 1.03 -1.32 -22.85
C ARG A 28 0.91 -2.69 -23.49
N THR A 29 1.30 -3.73 -22.76
CA THR A 29 1.13 -5.14 -23.09
C THR A 29 0.16 -5.80 -22.12
N LYS A 30 -0.14 -7.08 -22.31
CA LYS A 30 -0.98 -7.85 -21.37
C LYS A 30 -0.42 -7.91 -19.94
N LEU A 31 0.91 -7.92 -19.78
CA LEU A 31 1.57 -8.16 -18.49
C LEU A 31 2.23 -6.92 -17.89
N ARG A 32 2.70 -6.00 -18.74
CA ARG A 32 3.49 -4.83 -18.33
C ARG A 32 3.24 -3.63 -19.23
N THR A 33 3.48 -2.45 -18.67
CA THR A 33 3.58 -1.20 -19.41
C THR A 33 5.03 -0.75 -19.41
N TYR A 34 5.58 -0.53 -20.61
CA TYR A 34 6.93 -0.05 -20.83
C TYR A 34 6.89 1.45 -21.12
N HIS A 35 7.82 2.21 -20.52
CA HIS A 35 7.91 3.65 -20.66
C HIS A 35 9.36 4.05 -20.91
N ASP A 36 9.59 4.95 -21.87
CA ASP A 36 10.90 5.54 -22.11
C ASP A 36 10.77 6.98 -22.67
N VAL A 37 11.85 7.76 -22.57
CA VAL A 37 11.98 9.11 -23.11
C VAL A 37 13.30 9.21 -23.86
N ILE A 38 13.21 9.29 -25.20
CA ILE A 38 14.37 9.24 -26.09
C ILE A 38 14.62 10.63 -26.68
N PRO A 39 15.80 11.24 -26.49
CA PRO A 39 16.17 12.45 -27.19
C PRO A 39 16.24 12.21 -28.70
N ILE A 40 15.66 13.09 -29.51
CA ILE A 40 15.64 12.92 -30.96
C ILE A 40 17.05 13.05 -31.56
N SER A 41 17.95 13.77 -30.89
CA SER A 41 19.37 13.85 -31.25
C SER A 41 20.07 12.48 -31.26
N CYS A 42 19.54 11.47 -30.57
CA CYS A 42 20.05 10.11 -30.59
C CYS A 42 19.54 9.28 -31.79
N LEU A 43 18.63 9.82 -32.59
CA LEU A 43 18.03 9.14 -33.73
C LEU A 43 18.67 9.63 -35.03
N THR A 44 19.24 8.71 -35.81
CA THR A 44 19.80 9.00 -37.14
C THR A 44 18.72 9.33 -38.18
N GLU A 45 17.57 8.67 -38.09
CA GLU A 45 16.36 8.92 -38.88
C GLU A 45 15.13 8.79 -37.99
N PHE A 46 14.03 9.46 -38.35
CA PHE A 46 12.80 9.38 -37.57
C PHE A 46 12.16 8.00 -37.72
N PRO A 47 12.09 7.18 -36.66
CA PRO A 47 11.64 5.79 -36.77
C PRO A 47 10.16 5.72 -37.10
N ASN A 48 9.75 4.69 -37.84
CA ASN A 48 8.34 4.39 -37.99
C ASN A 48 7.74 3.85 -36.67
N ILE A 49 6.41 3.76 -36.60
CA ILE A 49 5.71 3.37 -35.36
C ILE A 49 6.12 1.99 -34.82
N VAL A 50 6.46 1.03 -35.69
CA VAL A 50 6.90 -0.31 -35.28
C VAL A 50 8.32 -0.23 -34.70
N GLN A 51 9.21 0.51 -35.36
CA GLN A 51 10.56 0.77 -34.85
C GLN A 51 10.51 1.48 -33.49
N MET A 52 9.64 2.49 -33.33
CA MET A 52 9.42 3.15 -32.04
C MET A 52 8.97 2.18 -30.94
N ALA A 53 8.04 1.27 -31.23
CA ALA A 53 7.62 0.28 -30.25
C ALA A 53 8.78 -0.65 -29.83
N LYS A 54 9.63 -1.04 -30.78
CA LYS A 54 10.83 -1.86 -30.54
C LYS A 54 11.90 -1.16 -29.71
N LEU A 55 11.98 0.17 -29.77
CA LEU A 55 12.91 0.93 -28.90
C LEU A 55 12.60 0.77 -27.41
N VAL A 56 11.32 0.54 -27.05
CA VAL A 56 10.90 0.36 -25.65
C VAL A 56 10.75 -1.12 -25.28
N CYS A 57 10.44 -1.98 -26.24
CA CYS A 57 10.26 -3.41 -26.05
C CYS A 57 10.67 -4.18 -27.31
N GLU A 58 11.88 -4.73 -27.31
CA GLU A 58 12.47 -5.43 -28.46
C GLU A 58 11.65 -6.64 -28.93
N ASP A 59 10.91 -7.27 -28.01
CA ASP A 59 10.06 -8.45 -28.27
C ASP A 59 8.84 -8.16 -29.17
N VAL A 60 8.51 -6.89 -29.41
CA VAL A 60 7.38 -6.51 -30.27
C VAL A 60 7.63 -6.98 -31.70
N ASN A 61 6.77 -7.87 -32.18
CA ASN A 61 6.83 -8.43 -33.52
C ASN A 61 5.49 -8.29 -34.24
N VAL A 62 5.24 -7.09 -34.77
CA VAL A 62 4.05 -6.77 -35.58
C VAL A 62 4.45 -6.04 -36.85
N ASP A 63 3.70 -6.26 -37.94
CA ASP A 63 3.98 -5.59 -39.22
C ASP A 63 3.58 -4.11 -39.20
N ARG A 64 2.54 -3.75 -38.43
CA ARG A 64 1.98 -2.40 -38.37
C ARG A 64 1.18 -2.14 -37.09
N PHE A 65 1.07 -0.87 -36.74
CA PHE A 65 0.09 -0.35 -35.79
C PHE A 65 -1.07 0.32 -36.52
N HIS A 66 -2.25 0.35 -35.88
CA HIS A 66 -3.43 1.03 -36.41
C HIS A 66 -3.71 2.28 -35.57
N PRO A 67 -4.01 3.44 -36.20
CA PRO A 67 -4.28 4.66 -35.47
C PRO A 67 -5.58 4.55 -34.68
N VAL A 68 -5.57 4.98 -33.42
CA VAL A 68 -6.76 5.06 -32.58
C VAL A 68 -7.46 6.38 -32.86
N LEU A 69 -8.57 6.33 -33.61
CA LEU A 69 -9.31 7.51 -34.08
C LEU A 69 -10.50 7.89 -33.19
N TYR A 70 -10.79 7.10 -32.16
CA TYR A 70 -11.94 7.34 -31.30
C TYR A 70 -11.69 8.55 -30.37
N PRO A 71 -12.49 9.64 -30.43
CA PRO A 71 -12.20 10.86 -29.68
C PRO A 71 -12.14 10.71 -28.15
N LYS A 72 -12.82 9.69 -27.59
CA LYS A 72 -12.80 9.42 -26.14
C LYS A 72 -11.75 8.36 -25.75
N ALA A 73 -10.90 7.91 -26.68
CA ALA A 73 -9.91 6.87 -26.42
C ALA A 73 -8.94 7.26 -25.31
N SER A 74 -8.46 8.51 -25.29
CA SER A 74 -7.54 9.01 -24.26
C SER A 74 -8.09 8.81 -22.85
N ARG A 75 -9.38 9.11 -22.62
CA ARG A 75 -10.04 8.90 -21.33
C ARG A 75 -10.08 7.43 -20.92
N LEU A 76 -10.40 6.53 -21.86
CA LEU A 76 -10.41 5.09 -21.60
C LEU A 76 -9.01 4.55 -21.30
N ILE A 77 -7.99 5.04 -22.01
CA ILE A 77 -6.59 4.65 -21.81
C ILE A 77 -6.10 5.11 -20.44
N VAL A 78 -6.39 6.35 -20.03
CA VAL A 78 -6.03 6.84 -18.69
C VAL A 78 -6.71 6.03 -17.60
N THR A 79 -8.01 5.76 -17.73
CA THR A 79 -8.71 4.87 -16.77
C THR A 79 -8.11 3.47 -16.73
N PHE A 80 -7.65 2.95 -17.87
CA PHE A 80 -6.91 1.69 -17.92
C PHE A 80 -5.54 1.80 -17.26
N ASP A 81 -4.78 2.88 -17.39
CA ASP A 81 -3.46 2.97 -16.73
C ASP A 81 -3.58 3.11 -15.21
N GLU A 82 -4.57 3.90 -14.77
CA GLU A 82 -4.76 4.22 -13.36
C GLU A 82 -5.52 3.14 -12.59
N HIS A 83 -5.97 2.06 -13.25
CA HIS A 83 -6.75 0.99 -12.59
C HIS A 83 -6.00 0.30 -11.44
N VAL A 84 -4.65 0.33 -11.47
CA VAL A 84 -3.79 -0.25 -10.42
C VAL A 84 -3.58 0.73 -9.26
N ILE A 85 -3.84 2.02 -9.45
CA ILE A 85 -3.64 3.04 -8.43
C ILE A 85 -4.79 2.97 -7.44
N SER A 86 -4.53 2.41 -6.26
CA SER A 86 -5.44 2.57 -5.14
C SER A 86 -5.21 3.92 -4.46
N ASN A 87 -6.30 4.64 -4.22
CA ASN A 87 -6.33 5.83 -3.37
C ASN A 87 -6.73 5.50 -1.93
N ASN A 88 -7.20 4.27 -1.70
CA ASN A 88 -7.76 3.84 -0.43
C ASN A 88 -6.91 2.70 0.13
N PHE A 89 -6.45 2.85 1.36
CA PHE A 89 -5.63 1.85 2.05
C PHE A 89 -6.23 1.48 3.38
N LYS A 90 -5.98 0.24 3.77
CA LYS A 90 -6.37 -0.30 5.06
C LYS A 90 -5.19 -1.05 5.65
N PHE A 91 -4.93 -0.83 6.93
CA PHE A 91 -3.80 -1.40 7.63
C PHE A 91 -4.24 -1.91 9.00
N GLY A 92 -3.75 -3.09 9.36
CA GLY A 92 -3.93 -3.63 10.70
C GLY A 92 -3.13 -2.85 11.73
N VAL A 93 -3.63 -2.71 12.94
CA VAL A 93 -2.84 -2.25 14.09
C VAL A 93 -3.04 -3.24 15.24
N ILE A 94 -1.95 -3.89 15.62
CA ILE A 94 -1.91 -4.94 16.65
C ILE A 94 -1.09 -4.41 17.82
N TYR A 95 -1.59 -4.60 19.03
CA TYR A 95 -0.87 -4.27 20.25
C TYR A 95 -0.33 -5.54 20.89
N GLN A 96 1.00 -5.64 20.97
CA GLN A 96 1.71 -6.79 21.52
C GLN A 96 2.25 -6.43 22.91
N LYS A 97 1.69 -7.05 23.94
CA LYS A 97 2.20 -6.96 25.32
C LYS A 97 3.46 -7.83 25.48
N ILE A 98 4.22 -7.53 26.52
CA ILE A 98 5.45 -8.28 26.83
C ILE A 98 5.19 -9.80 26.89
N GLY A 99 5.99 -10.55 26.15
CA GLY A 99 5.95 -12.02 26.16
C GLY A 99 4.83 -12.66 25.34
N GLN A 100 3.89 -11.89 24.77
CA GLN A 100 2.85 -12.44 23.89
C GLN A 100 3.48 -12.92 22.57
N THR A 101 3.29 -14.21 22.25
CA THR A 101 3.91 -14.84 21.07
C THR A 101 2.96 -15.73 20.30
N SER A 102 1.73 -15.92 20.78
CA SER A 102 0.68 -16.66 20.08
C SER A 102 -0.32 -15.72 19.39
N GLU A 103 -0.91 -16.19 18.29
CA GLU A 103 -1.95 -15.46 17.56
C GLU A 103 -3.15 -15.10 18.48
N GLU A 104 -3.56 -16.03 19.33
CA GLU A 104 -4.63 -15.85 20.31
C GLU A 104 -4.34 -14.67 21.25
N GLU A 105 -3.14 -14.62 21.83
CA GLU A 105 -2.74 -13.53 22.74
C GLU A 105 -2.73 -12.18 22.03
N LEU A 106 -2.21 -12.13 20.79
CA LEU A 106 -2.11 -10.90 19.99
C LEU A 106 -3.49 -10.31 19.68
N PHE A 107 -4.48 -11.15 19.35
CA PHE A 107 -5.82 -10.66 19.03
C PHE A 107 -6.74 -10.52 20.23
N SER A 108 -6.42 -11.12 21.38
CA SER A 108 -7.27 -11.07 22.59
C SER A 108 -7.09 -9.81 23.43
N THR A 109 -6.09 -8.98 23.13
CA THR A 109 -5.82 -7.76 23.89
C THR A 109 -6.95 -6.72 23.73
N THR A 110 -7.57 -6.32 24.83
CA THR A 110 -8.66 -5.31 24.88
C THR A 110 -8.23 -3.99 25.50
N GLU A 111 -7.31 -4.04 26.46
CA GLU A 111 -6.82 -2.85 27.15
C GLU A 111 -5.77 -2.11 26.32
N GLU A 112 -5.90 -0.78 26.25
CA GLU A 112 -4.92 0.12 25.60
C GLU A 112 -3.98 0.69 26.66
N SER A 113 -2.66 0.60 26.46
CA SER A 113 -1.70 1.30 27.31
C SER A 113 -1.74 2.82 27.03
N PRO A 114 -1.32 3.68 27.98
CA PRO A 114 -1.20 5.12 27.72
C PRO A 114 -0.31 5.44 26.51
N ALA A 115 0.78 4.67 26.33
CA ALA A 115 1.69 4.85 25.21
C ALA A 115 1.06 4.41 23.88
N PHE A 116 0.28 3.31 23.90
CA PHE A 116 -0.45 2.88 22.72
C PHE A 116 -1.54 3.89 22.32
N ALA A 117 -2.28 4.43 23.28
CA ALA A 117 -3.26 5.48 23.02
C ALA A 117 -2.60 6.74 22.41
N GLU A 118 -1.46 7.19 22.96
CA GLU A 118 -0.68 8.30 22.40
C GLU A 118 -0.18 8.00 20.97
N PHE A 119 0.26 6.77 20.70
CA PHE A 119 0.67 6.35 19.37
C PHE A 119 -0.49 6.32 18.37
N LEU A 120 -1.69 5.90 18.79
CA LEU A 120 -2.88 5.92 17.95
C LEU A 120 -3.29 7.35 17.56
N GLU A 121 -3.13 8.32 18.47
CA GLU A 121 -3.34 9.75 18.18
C GLU A 121 -2.31 10.31 17.19
N LEU A 122 -1.07 9.81 17.23
CA LEU A 122 -0.04 10.14 16.25
C LEU A 122 -0.35 9.57 14.86
N LEU A 123 -0.93 8.37 14.80
CA LEU A 123 -1.24 7.67 13.54
C LEU A 123 -2.31 8.37 12.70
N GLY A 124 -3.29 8.98 13.36
CA GLY A 124 -4.40 9.63 12.67
C GLY A 124 -5.48 10.15 13.62
N GLU A 125 -6.57 10.60 13.01
CA GLU A 125 -7.74 11.08 13.73
C GLU A 125 -8.61 9.91 14.20
N LYS A 126 -9.05 9.97 15.46
CA LYS A 126 -10.07 9.07 15.97
C LYS A 126 -11.45 9.47 15.41
N VAL A 127 -12.09 8.55 14.69
CA VAL A 127 -13.38 8.78 14.04
C VAL A 127 -14.43 7.82 14.59
N LEU A 128 -15.66 8.32 14.77
CA LEU A 128 -16.82 7.46 15.03
C LEU A 128 -17.22 6.74 13.75
N LEU A 129 -17.50 5.44 13.84
CA LEU A 129 -17.87 4.63 12.68
C LEU A 129 -19.32 4.88 12.25
N GLN A 130 -20.21 5.17 13.20
CA GLN A 130 -21.60 5.48 12.90
C GLN A 130 -21.68 6.67 11.95
N ASP A 131 -22.32 6.47 10.79
CA ASP A 131 -22.51 7.47 9.75
C ASP A 131 -21.23 8.06 9.13
N PHE A 132 -20.07 7.44 9.36
CA PHE A 132 -18.79 7.86 8.78
C PHE A 132 -18.85 7.93 7.24
N LYS A 133 -18.32 9.02 6.66
CA LYS A 133 -18.44 9.32 5.22
C LYS A 133 -17.17 9.06 4.40
N GLY A 134 -16.03 8.85 5.05
CA GLY A 134 -14.77 8.53 4.36
C GLY A 134 -14.66 7.06 3.98
N PHE A 135 -13.49 6.67 3.49
CA PHE A 135 -13.19 5.28 3.20
C PHE A 135 -13.27 4.40 4.46
N ARG A 136 -14.29 3.52 4.52
CA ARG A 136 -14.59 2.69 5.70
C ARG A 136 -13.70 1.45 5.90
N GLY A 137 -12.80 1.11 4.97
CA GLY A 137 -11.92 -0.06 5.12
C GLY A 137 -12.59 -1.45 5.18
N GLY A 138 -13.92 -1.52 5.08
CA GLY A 138 -14.69 -2.75 5.33
C GLY A 138 -15.32 -2.82 6.72
N LEU A 139 -15.14 -1.79 7.55
CA LEU A 139 -15.84 -1.62 8.82
C LEU A 139 -17.32 -1.27 8.60
N ASP A 140 -18.16 -1.64 9.56
CA ASP A 140 -19.58 -1.33 9.60
C ASP A 140 -19.81 0.11 10.09
N VAL A 141 -20.47 0.91 9.27
CA VAL A 141 -20.80 2.31 9.54
C VAL A 141 -22.29 2.54 9.80
N THR A 142 -23.07 1.45 9.82
CA THR A 142 -24.53 1.49 9.87
C THR A 142 -25.14 0.80 11.09
N HIS A 143 -24.59 -0.34 11.53
CA HIS A 143 -25.17 -1.15 12.61
C HIS A 143 -24.22 -1.36 13.80
N GLY A 144 -23.03 -0.76 13.80
CA GLY A 144 -22.07 -0.83 14.89
C GLY A 144 -21.45 -2.22 15.13
N GLN A 145 -21.46 -3.11 14.14
CA GLN A 145 -20.97 -4.49 14.30
C GLN A 145 -19.46 -4.64 14.36
N THR A 146 -18.69 -3.60 14.04
CA THR A 146 -17.22 -3.64 13.99
C THR A 146 -16.60 -2.62 14.94
N GLY A 147 -17.25 -2.36 16.07
CA GLY A 147 -16.85 -1.34 17.04
C GLY A 147 -17.55 0.00 16.78
N THR A 148 -17.28 0.96 17.66
CA THR A 148 -17.89 2.30 17.62
C THR A 148 -16.98 3.36 17.03
N GLU A 149 -15.66 3.15 17.09
CA GLU A 149 -14.63 4.09 16.65
C GLU A 149 -13.46 3.36 15.99
N SER A 150 -12.69 4.09 15.18
CA SER A 150 -11.39 3.65 14.68
C SER A 150 -10.45 4.85 14.46
N ILE A 151 -9.24 4.60 13.98
CA ILE A 151 -8.29 5.63 13.56
C ILE A 151 -8.30 5.73 12.04
N TYR A 152 -8.29 6.97 11.54
CA TYR A 152 -8.39 7.29 10.13
C TYR A 152 -7.52 8.52 9.80
N CYS A 153 -6.90 8.55 8.62
CA CYS A 153 -6.21 9.77 8.18
C CYS A 153 -6.22 9.96 6.66
N HIS A 154 -5.94 11.19 6.25
CA HIS A 154 -5.63 11.52 4.86
C HIS A 154 -4.12 11.74 4.72
N PHE A 155 -3.48 11.02 3.80
CA PHE A 155 -2.06 11.18 3.52
C PHE A 155 -1.81 11.25 2.03
N ARG A 156 -1.27 12.38 1.53
CA ARG A 156 -0.95 12.60 0.11
C ARG A 156 -2.13 12.26 -0.83
N ASN A 157 -3.31 12.79 -0.53
CA ASN A 157 -4.57 12.54 -1.26
C ASN A 157 -5.04 11.07 -1.26
N LYS A 158 -4.56 10.26 -0.30
CA LYS A 158 -5.04 8.90 -0.06
C LYS A 158 -5.81 8.85 1.25
N GLU A 159 -6.87 8.07 1.29
CA GLU A 159 -7.64 7.77 2.49
C GLU A 159 -7.08 6.50 3.14
N ILE A 160 -6.81 6.54 4.43
CA ILE A 160 -6.25 5.41 5.18
C ILE A 160 -7.15 5.09 6.37
N MET A 161 -7.70 3.88 6.39
CA MET A 161 -8.46 3.34 7.52
C MET A 161 -7.62 2.32 8.28
N PHE A 162 -7.50 2.49 9.60
CA PHE A 162 -6.80 1.51 10.43
C PHE A 162 -7.79 0.50 11.01
N HIS A 163 -7.42 -0.77 11.00
CA HIS A 163 -8.11 -1.83 11.74
C HIS A 163 -7.41 -2.03 13.08
N VAL A 164 -7.78 -1.21 14.07
CA VAL A 164 -7.17 -1.25 15.39
C VAL A 164 -7.75 -2.39 16.20
N CYS A 165 -6.93 -3.38 16.52
CA CYS A 165 -7.35 -4.63 17.17
C CYS A 165 -8.14 -4.40 18.46
N THR A 166 -7.69 -3.45 19.31
CA THR A 166 -8.37 -3.10 20.59
C THR A 166 -9.73 -2.43 20.39
N LYS A 167 -9.95 -1.77 19.24
CA LYS A 167 -11.21 -1.07 18.91
C LYS A 167 -12.22 -1.95 18.16
N LEU A 168 -11.77 -3.11 17.68
CA LEU A 168 -12.63 -4.13 17.11
C LEU A 168 -13.31 -4.96 18.21
N PRO A 169 -14.53 -5.47 17.98
CA PRO A 169 -15.27 -6.23 18.97
C PRO A 169 -14.49 -7.44 19.48
N TYR A 170 -14.45 -7.58 20.79
CA TYR A 170 -13.94 -8.78 21.45
C TYR A 170 -15.06 -9.80 21.61
N THR A 171 -14.79 -11.07 21.31
CA THR A 171 -15.76 -12.15 21.46
C THR A 171 -15.30 -13.10 22.57
N GLU A 172 -16.00 -13.13 23.69
CA GLU A 172 -15.65 -14.02 24.80
C GLU A 172 -15.76 -15.49 24.38
N GLY A 173 -14.75 -16.29 24.71
CA GLY A 173 -14.69 -17.72 24.36
C GLY A 173 -14.23 -18.03 22.93
N ASP A 174 -14.01 -17.03 22.07
CA ASP A 174 -13.43 -17.21 20.75
C ASP A 174 -11.90 -17.03 20.81
N THR A 175 -11.16 -18.11 20.96
CA THR A 175 -9.68 -18.07 21.06
C THR A 175 -9.01 -17.51 19.81
N GLN A 176 -9.65 -17.57 18.63
CA GLN A 176 -9.11 -17.01 17.40
C GLN A 176 -9.52 -15.55 17.16
N GLN A 177 -10.45 -15.02 17.97
CA GLN A 177 -11.01 -13.68 17.81
C GLN A 177 -11.37 -13.39 16.34
N LEU A 178 -12.20 -14.24 15.74
CA LEU A 178 -12.52 -14.22 14.30
C LEU A 178 -13.03 -12.86 13.83
N GLN A 179 -13.76 -12.12 14.67
CA GLN A 179 -14.23 -10.77 14.35
C GLN A 179 -13.09 -9.75 14.21
N ARG A 180 -11.96 -9.95 14.88
CA ARG A 180 -10.77 -9.11 14.74
C ARG A 180 -9.92 -9.59 13.56
N LYS A 181 -9.69 -10.90 13.51
CA LYS A 181 -8.89 -11.57 12.48
C LYS A 181 -9.46 -11.39 11.07
N ARG A 182 -10.79 -11.38 10.88
CA ARG A 182 -11.41 -11.13 9.56
C ARG A 182 -11.11 -9.74 8.98
N HIS A 183 -10.72 -8.77 9.81
CA HIS A 183 -10.37 -7.43 9.35
C HIS A 183 -8.85 -7.35 9.21
N VAL A 184 -8.13 -7.44 10.33
CA VAL A 184 -6.65 -7.32 10.36
C VAL A 184 -5.97 -8.41 9.53
N GLY A 185 -6.43 -9.66 9.65
CA GLY A 185 -5.89 -10.80 8.91
C GLY A 185 -6.20 -10.78 7.41
N ASN A 186 -7.07 -9.89 6.93
CA ASN A 186 -7.35 -9.66 5.51
C ASN A 186 -6.71 -8.36 4.97
N ASP A 187 -5.87 -7.72 5.78
CA ASP A 187 -5.01 -6.62 5.32
C ASP A 187 -3.71 -7.18 4.75
N ILE A 188 -3.01 -6.35 3.96
CA ILE A 188 -1.72 -6.72 3.36
C ILE A 188 -0.56 -6.37 4.29
N VAL A 189 -0.69 -5.24 4.99
CA VAL A 189 0.32 -4.70 5.89
C VAL A 189 -0.32 -4.40 7.25
N ALA A 190 0.40 -4.71 8.33
CA ALA A 190 -0.02 -4.36 9.69
C ALA A 190 1.11 -3.65 10.46
N ILE A 191 0.72 -2.82 11.41
CA ILE A 191 1.60 -2.19 12.38
C ILE A 191 1.50 -3.00 13.68
N VAL A 192 2.64 -3.35 14.26
CA VAL A 192 2.73 -4.02 15.56
C VAL A 192 3.30 -3.01 16.55
N PHE A 193 2.51 -2.58 17.51
CA PHE A 193 2.96 -1.68 18.57
C PHE A 193 3.39 -2.47 19.81
N GLN A 194 4.51 -2.09 20.41
CA GLN A 194 5.09 -2.71 21.59
C GLN A 194 5.45 -1.68 22.65
N ASP A 195 4.97 -1.88 23.89
CA ASP A 195 5.47 -1.13 25.05
C ASP A 195 6.88 -1.57 25.44
N GLU A 196 7.12 -2.87 25.33
CA GLU A 196 8.38 -3.51 25.69
C GLU A 196 8.82 -4.44 24.56
N ASN A 197 10.13 -4.53 24.34
CA ASN A 197 10.71 -5.36 23.29
C ASN A 197 10.26 -6.82 23.43
N THR A 198 9.49 -7.29 22.46
CA THR A 198 9.06 -8.67 22.35
C THR A 198 9.38 -9.17 20.94
N PRO A 199 10.00 -10.34 20.77
CA PRO A 199 10.23 -10.88 19.43
C PRO A 199 8.92 -11.00 18.65
N PHE A 200 8.93 -10.58 17.39
CA PHE A 200 7.81 -10.73 16.47
C PHE A 200 8.31 -11.26 15.14
N VAL A 201 7.65 -12.29 14.61
CA VAL A 201 7.91 -12.83 13.27
C VAL A 201 6.59 -13.00 12.52
N PRO A 202 6.58 -12.85 11.17
CA PRO A 202 5.36 -12.99 10.36
C PRO A 202 4.58 -14.28 10.61
N ASP A 203 5.28 -15.38 10.89
CA ASP A 203 4.68 -16.71 11.12
C ASP A 203 3.84 -16.81 12.40
N MET A 204 3.92 -15.82 13.30
CA MET A 204 3.05 -15.75 14.50
C MET A 204 1.57 -15.57 14.16
N ILE A 205 1.25 -15.04 12.97
CA ILE A 205 -0.14 -14.79 12.54
C ILE A 205 -0.42 -15.59 11.27
N ALA A 206 -1.38 -16.50 11.35
CA ALA A 206 -1.77 -17.34 10.24
C ALA A 206 -2.73 -16.60 9.31
N SER A 207 -2.17 -15.95 8.28
CA SER A 207 -2.92 -15.24 7.24
C SER A 207 -2.32 -15.48 5.85
N ASN A 208 -3.18 -15.57 4.82
CA ASN A 208 -2.75 -15.58 3.42
C ASN A 208 -2.61 -14.16 2.83
N PHE A 209 -3.02 -13.13 3.56
CA PHE A 209 -3.05 -11.74 3.09
C PHE A 209 -1.98 -10.87 3.72
N LEU A 210 -1.66 -11.08 5.00
CA LEU A 210 -0.60 -10.31 5.66
C LEU A 210 0.77 -10.76 5.15
N HIS A 211 1.50 -9.82 4.54
CA HIS A 211 2.83 -10.08 3.96
C HIS A 211 3.93 -9.22 4.57
N ALA A 212 3.60 -8.06 5.15
CA ALA A 212 4.58 -7.17 5.77
C ALA A 212 4.08 -6.55 7.07
N TYR A 213 5.01 -6.31 7.99
CA TYR A 213 4.74 -5.77 9.32
C TYR A 213 5.74 -4.66 9.65
N ILE A 214 5.22 -3.57 10.20
CA ILE A 214 6.03 -2.48 10.75
C ILE A 214 5.94 -2.58 12.28
N VAL A 215 7.03 -2.97 12.92
CA VAL A 215 7.10 -3.07 14.38
C VAL A 215 7.58 -1.74 14.95
N VAL A 216 6.76 -1.14 15.82
CA VAL A 216 7.02 0.13 16.49
C VAL A 216 7.08 -0.13 17.99
N GLN A 217 8.29 -0.06 18.54
CA GLN A 217 8.53 -0.17 19.97
C GLN A 217 8.75 1.23 20.56
N VAL A 218 7.99 1.58 21.60
CA VAL A 218 8.16 2.87 22.30
C VAL A 218 9.29 2.78 23.34
N GLU A 219 10.03 3.88 23.49
CA GLU A 219 10.97 4.12 24.58
C GLU A 219 10.64 5.46 25.24
N LYS A 220 10.76 5.52 26.57
CA LYS A 220 10.41 6.70 27.38
C LYS A 220 8.97 7.20 27.09
N PRO A 221 7.96 6.32 27.17
CA PRO A 221 6.60 6.63 26.75
C PRO A 221 6.01 7.82 27.51
N CYS A 222 5.05 8.51 26.87
CA CYS A 222 4.28 9.61 27.45
C CYS A 222 5.15 10.75 28.01
N SER A 223 6.24 11.09 27.30
CA SER A 223 7.15 12.18 27.67
C SER A 223 7.57 13.02 26.45
N GLU A 224 8.13 14.22 26.68
CA GLU A 224 8.76 15.04 25.62
C GLU A 224 9.96 14.34 24.96
N GLN A 225 10.44 13.25 25.56
CA GLN A 225 11.53 12.42 25.06
C GLN A 225 11.03 11.07 24.53
N THR A 226 9.74 10.92 24.21
CA THR A 226 9.20 9.70 23.61
C THR A 226 9.95 9.41 22.30
N LEU A 227 10.55 8.22 22.23
CA LEU A 227 11.25 7.70 21.06
C LEU A 227 10.56 6.44 20.57
N TYR A 228 10.55 6.23 19.26
CA TYR A 228 10.01 5.05 18.61
C TYR A 228 11.12 4.33 17.87
N LYS A 229 11.44 3.12 18.32
CA LYS A 229 12.29 2.16 17.60
C LYS A 229 11.44 1.47 16.55
N VAL A 230 11.83 1.59 15.28
CA VAL A 230 11.08 1.04 14.16
C VAL A 230 11.89 -0.05 13.48
N SER A 231 11.25 -1.20 13.26
CA SER A 231 11.80 -2.27 12.44
C SER A 231 10.73 -2.81 11.48
N VAL A 232 11.17 -3.47 10.41
CA VAL A 232 10.29 -4.01 9.39
C VAL A 232 10.59 -5.49 9.25
N THR A 233 9.54 -6.32 9.26
CA THR A 233 9.63 -7.74 8.95
C THR A 233 8.56 -8.10 7.92
N ALA A 234 8.91 -8.97 6.98
CA ALA A 234 8.02 -9.36 5.90
C ALA A 234 8.32 -10.82 5.49
N ARG A 235 7.46 -11.39 4.67
CA ARG A 235 7.72 -12.68 4.01
C ARG A 235 8.82 -12.55 2.95
N ASP A 236 9.47 -13.67 2.66
CA ASP A 236 10.61 -13.73 1.73
C ASP A 236 10.28 -13.30 0.30
N ASP A 237 9.01 -13.38 -0.10
CA ASP A 237 8.52 -13.00 -1.43
C ASP A 237 8.27 -11.49 -1.58
N VAL A 238 8.38 -10.72 -0.50
CA VAL A 238 8.19 -9.27 -0.52
C VAL A 238 9.52 -8.57 -0.83
N PRO A 239 9.63 -7.83 -1.96
CA PRO A 239 10.83 -7.07 -2.26
C PRO A 239 11.01 -5.90 -1.29
N PHE A 240 12.22 -5.34 -1.22
CA PHE A 240 12.48 -4.12 -0.46
C PHE A 240 11.52 -2.98 -0.87
N PHE A 241 10.97 -2.25 0.11
CA PHE A 241 10.01 -1.18 -0.10
C PHE A 241 10.20 -0.02 0.86
N GLY A 242 9.63 1.13 0.50
CA GLY A 242 9.60 2.32 1.35
C GLY A 242 10.95 3.06 1.45
N PRO A 243 11.00 4.15 2.24
CA PRO A 243 12.24 4.84 2.56
C PRO A 243 13.17 3.93 3.39
N PRO A 244 14.50 4.01 3.20
CA PRO A 244 15.44 3.30 4.05
C PRO A 244 15.32 3.78 5.50
N LEU A 245 15.44 2.85 6.45
CA LEU A 245 15.52 3.19 7.88
C LEU A 245 16.83 3.93 8.17
N PRO A 246 16.80 4.94 9.05
CA PRO A 246 18.01 5.63 9.50
C PRO A 246 18.86 4.72 10.40
N ASP A 247 20.11 5.12 10.62
CA ASP A 247 21.01 4.49 11.59
C ASP A 247 21.39 5.51 12.68
N PRO A 248 20.88 5.38 13.92
CA PRO A 248 20.01 4.31 14.41
C PRO A 248 18.54 4.46 13.94
N ALA A 249 17.81 3.34 13.86
CA ALA A 249 16.41 3.26 13.40
C ALA A 249 15.40 3.75 14.46
N VAL A 250 15.61 4.98 14.95
CA VAL A 250 14.85 5.61 16.03
C VAL A 250 14.28 6.94 15.57
N PHE A 251 13.03 7.20 15.91
CA PHE A 251 12.29 8.41 15.55
C PHE A 251 11.75 9.08 16.81
N SER A 252 11.70 10.42 16.85
CA SER A 252 10.97 11.14 17.89
C SER A 252 9.48 11.17 17.58
N LYS A 253 8.67 11.39 18.62
CA LYS A 253 7.28 11.84 18.46
C LYS A 253 7.20 13.12 17.63
#